data_AF-A0A7V4HG13-F1
#
_entry.id   AF-A0A7V4HG13-F1
#
_cell.length_a   1.000
_cell.length_b   1.000
_cell.length_c   1.000
_cell.angle_alpha   90.00
_cell.angle_beta   90.00
_cell.angle_gamma   90.00
#
_symmetry.space_group_name_H-M   'P 1'
#
loop_
_entity.id
_entity.type
_entity.pdbx_description
1 polymer ?
#
loop_
_entity_poly.entity_id
_entity_poly.type
_entity_poly.pdbx_seq_one_letter_code
_entity_poly.pdbx_strand_id
1 'polypeptide(L)'
;MDLGPYLQDIEARLDPAVENALEDEWRRFTFGTWDEPVFAPARPRPALPGIEWPSVTVNKAMDDFDAMALQQLRMCSQVLADGGGALLSVRCNYGTGILPSVFGAELFVMDEELNTLPTTRPLAGGADAMRRLLDRGMPDIRAGLGARTFEMAERFRRIMAPYPKTSRYVHIYHPDVQGPMDVCELLWGSGLFIDVADYPALVKDVLELITAAYIAFMREWEKIVPFEGDATVHWGMMHRGRVMLRDDSAMNFSPEMYREFIQPYDQRVLDAFMGGAIHFCGRGDHYIADMCSSRGVYAIAMSQPHLNDMDRIYTNTIERGIKLIGFPSDEARRALASGRDLLGHVHCADPSFRHQFARKPA
;
A
#
# COMPACT_ATOMS: atom_id res chain seq x y z
N MET A 1 14.67 -23.04 2.92
CA MET A 1 13.51 -23.85 3.39
C MET A 1 12.84 -24.45 2.16
N ASP A 2 12.26 -25.65 2.19
CA ASP A 2 11.48 -26.13 1.03
C ASP A 2 10.08 -25.48 1.01
N LEU A 3 9.82 -24.65 -0.01
CA LEU A 3 8.56 -23.95 -0.20
C LEU A 3 7.55 -24.71 -1.08
N GLY A 4 8.00 -25.80 -1.73
CA GLY A 4 7.20 -26.54 -2.70
C GLY A 4 5.84 -27.02 -2.18
N PRO A 5 5.75 -27.62 -0.97
CA PRO A 5 4.47 -28.05 -0.40
C PRO A 5 3.46 -26.92 -0.22
N TYR A 6 3.91 -25.73 0.19
CA TYR A 6 3.06 -24.57 0.46
C TYR A 6 2.52 -23.93 -0.81
N LEU A 7 3.36 -23.83 -1.84
CA LEU A 7 2.94 -23.38 -3.17
C LEU A 7 1.97 -24.38 -3.79
N GLN A 8 2.22 -25.69 -3.64
CA GLN A 8 1.30 -26.73 -4.09
C GLN A 8 -0.06 -26.68 -3.37
N ASP A 9 -0.08 -26.35 -2.08
CA ASP A 9 -1.32 -26.18 -1.31
C ASP A 9 -2.15 -25.00 -1.84
N ILE A 10 -1.54 -23.82 -2.03
CA ILE A 10 -2.20 -22.66 -2.65
C ILE A 10 -2.70 -23.03 -4.06
N GLU A 11 -1.82 -23.61 -4.88
CA GLU A 11 -2.13 -24.02 -6.24
C GLU A 11 -3.34 -24.94 -6.26
N ALA A 12 -3.40 -25.97 -5.40
CA ALA A 12 -4.51 -26.92 -5.36
C ALA A 12 -5.85 -26.26 -4.96
N ARG A 13 -5.81 -25.19 -4.15
CA ARG A 13 -7.00 -24.51 -3.61
C ARG A 13 -7.57 -23.42 -4.54
N LEU A 14 -6.78 -22.92 -5.48
CA LEU A 14 -7.22 -21.93 -6.47
C LEU A 14 -8.17 -22.54 -7.50
N ASP A 15 -9.36 -21.94 -7.66
CA ASP A 15 -10.33 -22.26 -8.70
C ASP A 15 -10.40 -21.09 -9.72
N PRO A 16 -9.91 -21.27 -10.96
CA PRO A 16 -9.90 -20.22 -11.96
C PRO A 16 -11.25 -19.54 -12.21
N ALA A 17 -12.38 -20.27 -12.11
CA ALA A 17 -13.69 -19.66 -12.34
C ALA A 17 -14.05 -18.69 -11.21
N VAL A 18 -13.72 -19.04 -9.97
CA VAL A 18 -13.94 -18.21 -8.79
C VAL A 18 -13.02 -16.99 -8.81
N GLU A 19 -11.74 -17.18 -9.08
CA GLU A 19 -10.76 -16.09 -9.05
C GLU A 19 -10.99 -15.09 -10.19
N ASN A 20 -11.34 -15.54 -11.39
CA ASN A 20 -11.70 -14.63 -12.49
C ASN A 20 -12.97 -13.83 -12.17
N ALA A 21 -14.01 -14.46 -11.61
CA ALA A 21 -15.22 -13.75 -11.21
C ALA A 21 -14.94 -12.69 -10.13
N LEU A 22 -14.05 -13.01 -9.17
CA LEU A 22 -13.62 -12.07 -8.14
C LEU A 22 -12.84 -10.89 -8.74
N GLU A 23 -11.90 -11.15 -9.66
CA GLU A 23 -11.16 -10.12 -10.39
C GLU A 23 -12.11 -9.21 -11.20
N ASP A 24 -13.14 -9.78 -11.83
CA ASP A 24 -14.18 -9.03 -12.56
C ASP A 24 -15.01 -8.14 -11.63
N GLU A 25 -15.41 -8.62 -10.45
CA GLU A 25 -16.08 -7.81 -9.43
C GLU A 25 -15.21 -6.63 -8.99
N TRP A 26 -13.92 -6.88 -8.70
CA TRP A 26 -12.95 -5.84 -8.36
C TRP A 26 -12.77 -4.82 -9.48
N ARG A 27 -12.69 -5.26 -10.73
CA ARG A 27 -12.60 -4.37 -11.90
C ARG A 27 -13.87 -3.51 -12.03
N ARG A 28 -15.06 -4.09 -11.88
CA ARG A 28 -16.32 -3.32 -11.90
C ARG A 28 -16.35 -2.24 -10.82
N PHE A 29 -15.97 -2.58 -9.58
CA PHE A 29 -15.89 -1.60 -8.50
C PHE A 29 -14.84 -0.51 -8.78
N THR A 30 -13.66 -0.90 -9.25
CA THR A 30 -12.51 -0.01 -9.46
C THR A 30 -12.78 1.04 -10.55
N PHE A 31 -13.43 0.63 -11.65
CA PHE A 31 -13.61 1.48 -12.83
C PHE A 31 -15.04 2.05 -13.00
N GLY A 32 -16.01 1.52 -12.26
CA GLY A 32 -17.42 1.94 -12.34
C GLY A 32 -17.96 2.38 -10.98
N THR A 33 -19.28 2.34 -10.85
CA THR A 33 -19.97 2.47 -9.56
C THR A 33 -20.56 1.10 -9.21
N TRP A 34 -20.41 0.67 -7.96
CA TRP A 34 -20.97 -0.60 -7.50
C TRP A 34 -22.48 -0.47 -7.25
N ASP A 35 -23.22 -1.55 -7.50
CA ASP A 35 -24.69 -1.53 -7.44
C ASP A 35 -25.24 -1.44 -6.00
N GLU A 36 -24.45 -1.88 -5.02
CA GLU A 36 -24.75 -1.77 -3.59
C GLU A 36 -23.98 -0.60 -2.94
N PRO A 37 -24.44 -0.03 -1.82
CA PRO A 37 -23.75 1.08 -1.16
C PRO A 37 -22.29 0.78 -0.80
N VAL A 38 -22.00 -0.48 -0.47
CA VAL A 38 -20.67 -0.97 -0.11
C VAL A 38 -20.30 -2.14 -1.01
N PHE A 39 -19.08 -2.12 -1.53
CA PHE A 39 -18.46 -3.26 -2.19
C PHE A 39 -17.75 -4.12 -1.13
N ALA A 40 -18.24 -5.34 -0.94
CA ALA A 40 -17.67 -6.32 -0.02
C ALA A 40 -17.56 -7.68 -0.71
N PRO A 41 -16.53 -7.86 -1.54
CA PRO A 41 -16.37 -9.09 -2.30
C PRO A 41 -16.07 -10.27 -1.36
N ALA A 42 -16.38 -11.48 -1.81
CA ALA A 42 -16.01 -12.71 -1.11
C ALA A 42 -15.98 -13.90 -2.07
N ARG A 43 -15.13 -14.87 -1.78
CA ARG A 43 -15.18 -16.17 -2.45
C ARG A 43 -16.46 -16.90 -2.00
N PRO A 44 -17.08 -17.73 -2.88
CA PRO A 44 -18.35 -18.38 -2.57
C PRO A 44 -18.25 -19.40 -1.43
N ARG A 45 -17.04 -19.91 -1.16
CA ARG A 45 -16.76 -20.83 -0.06
C ARG A 45 -15.33 -20.67 0.44
N PRO A 46 -15.09 -20.88 1.74
CA PRO A 46 -13.77 -21.19 2.28
C PRO A 46 -13.09 -22.33 1.52
N ALA A 47 -11.79 -22.20 1.29
CA ALA A 47 -10.93 -23.29 0.85
C ALA A 47 -9.88 -23.51 1.93
N LEU A 48 -10.03 -24.49 2.83
CA LEU A 48 -9.08 -24.71 3.93
C LEU A 48 -7.73 -25.28 3.43
N PRO A 49 -6.61 -25.00 4.11
CA PRO A 49 -5.33 -25.61 3.77
C PRO A 49 -5.36 -27.13 4.02
N GLY A 50 -4.70 -27.89 3.16
CA GLY A 50 -4.51 -29.34 3.33
C GLY A 50 -3.29 -29.69 4.18
N ILE A 51 -2.47 -28.70 4.53
CA ILE A 51 -1.25 -28.84 5.33
C ILE A 51 -1.19 -27.80 6.44
N GLU A 52 -0.35 -28.04 7.43
CA GLU A 52 -0.03 -27.03 8.44
C GLU A 52 0.85 -25.92 7.84
N TRP A 53 0.55 -24.67 8.16
CA TRP A 53 1.31 -23.50 7.73
C TRP A 53 2.08 -22.88 8.91
N PRO A 54 3.41 -23.05 8.98
CA PRO A 54 4.18 -22.52 10.09
C PRO A 54 4.21 -20.99 10.11
N SER A 55 4.21 -20.42 11.30
CA SER A 55 4.39 -18.98 11.50
C SER A 55 5.86 -18.60 11.37
N VAL A 56 6.11 -17.50 10.65
CA VAL A 56 7.43 -16.87 10.54
C VAL A 56 7.35 -15.47 11.11
N THR A 57 8.27 -15.12 12.00
CA THR A 57 8.38 -13.77 12.59
C THR A 57 8.92 -12.78 11.56
N VAL A 58 8.64 -11.49 11.75
CA VAL A 58 9.14 -10.43 10.88
C VAL A 58 10.66 -10.43 10.81
N ASN A 59 11.36 -10.58 11.94
CA ASN A 59 12.82 -10.61 11.98
C ASN A 59 13.38 -11.75 11.12
N LYS A 60 12.85 -12.98 11.25
CA LYS A 60 13.25 -14.12 10.40
C LYS A 60 12.97 -13.88 8.92
N ALA A 61 11.81 -13.30 8.60
CA ALA A 61 11.47 -12.93 7.23
C ALA A 61 12.43 -11.89 6.65
N MET A 62 12.92 -10.94 7.45
CA MET A 62 13.90 -9.96 6.97
C MET A 62 15.25 -10.57 6.63
N ASP A 63 15.66 -11.62 7.35
CA ASP A 63 16.98 -12.24 7.20
C ASP A 63 17.05 -13.31 6.10
N ASP A 64 15.94 -13.98 5.82
CA ASP A 64 15.87 -15.11 4.89
C ASP A 64 14.71 -14.96 3.88
N PHE A 65 15.03 -15.02 2.59
CA PHE A 65 14.05 -14.86 1.51
C PHE A 65 12.99 -15.96 1.50
N ASP A 66 13.33 -17.20 1.85
CA ASP A 66 12.33 -18.28 1.88
C ASP A 66 11.40 -18.13 3.09
N ALA A 67 11.93 -17.68 4.22
CA ALA A 67 11.13 -17.32 5.39
C ALA A 67 10.15 -16.18 5.06
N MET A 68 10.61 -15.13 4.34
CA MET A 68 9.71 -14.08 3.84
C MET A 68 8.65 -14.61 2.89
N ALA A 69 9.05 -15.45 1.93
CA ALA A 69 8.12 -16.04 0.98
C ALA A 69 7.03 -16.84 1.71
N LEU A 70 7.42 -17.69 2.66
CA LEU A 70 6.48 -18.46 3.49
C LEU A 70 5.55 -17.53 4.29
N GLN A 71 6.09 -16.47 4.92
CA GLN A 71 5.30 -15.51 5.68
C GLN A 71 4.22 -14.85 4.81
N GLN A 72 4.58 -14.38 3.62
CA GLN A 72 3.65 -13.70 2.71
C GLN A 72 2.66 -14.68 2.07
N LEU A 73 3.10 -15.86 1.65
CA LEU A 73 2.22 -16.90 1.10
C LEU A 73 1.23 -17.44 2.16
N ARG A 74 1.63 -17.47 3.44
CA ARG A 74 0.72 -17.82 4.55
C ARG A 74 -0.45 -16.82 4.65
N MET A 75 -0.22 -15.54 4.37
CA MET A 75 -1.32 -14.55 4.31
C MET A 75 -2.29 -14.89 3.16
N CYS A 76 -1.79 -15.26 1.99
CA CYS A 76 -2.64 -15.74 0.88
C CYS A 76 -3.43 -17.00 1.27
N SER A 77 -2.77 -17.96 1.94
CA SER A 77 -3.40 -19.16 2.46
C SER A 77 -4.53 -18.83 3.44
N GLN A 78 -4.33 -17.84 4.32
CA GLN A 78 -5.36 -17.38 5.26
C GLN A 78 -6.54 -16.74 4.53
N VAL A 79 -6.31 -15.88 3.54
CA VAL A 79 -7.38 -15.26 2.74
C VAL A 79 -8.25 -16.32 2.05
N LEU A 80 -7.65 -17.37 1.50
CA LEU A 80 -8.36 -18.50 0.91
C LEU A 80 -9.15 -19.30 1.97
N ALA A 81 -8.57 -19.51 3.15
CA ALA A 81 -9.20 -20.24 4.25
C ALA A 81 -10.42 -19.51 4.80
N ASP A 82 -10.38 -18.18 4.83
CA ASP A 82 -11.50 -17.34 5.30
C ASP A 82 -12.58 -17.15 4.22
N GLY A 83 -12.28 -17.49 2.96
CA GLY A 83 -13.15 -17.16 1.82
C GLY A 83 -13.27 -15.66 1.57
N GLY A 84 -12.28 -14.86 2.04
CA GLY A 84 -12.29 -13.41 1.90
C GLY A 84 -12.26 -12.95 0.45
N GLY A 85 -12.71 -11.74 0.17
CA GLY A 85 -12.70 -11.16 -1.19
C GLY A 85 -11.42 -10.44 -1.58
N ALA A 86 -10.41 -10.42 -0.71
CA ALA A 86 -9.11 -9.88 -1.05
C ALA A 86 -8.48 -10.71 -2.21
N LEU A 87 -7.93 -10.01 -3.19
CA LEU A 87 -7.08 -10.61 -4.22
C LEU A 87 -5.79 -11.08 -3.53
N LEU A 88 -5.28 -12.25 -3.94
CA LEU A 88 -4.09 -12.79 -3.29
C LEU A 88 -2.89 -11.94 -3.69
N SER A 89 -2.10 -11.52 -2.71
CA SER A 89 -0.95 -10.66 -3.01
C SER A 89 0.17 -10.82 -1.99
N VAL A 90 1.39 -10.62 -2.45
CA VAL A 90 2.63 -10.66 -1.66
C VAL A 90 3.44 -9.39 -1.94
N ARG A 91 4.23 -8.95 -0.95
CA ARG A 91 5.23 -7.90 -1.17
C ARG A 91 6.59 -8.30 -0.61
N CYS A 92 7.62 -7.62 -1.08
CA CYS A 92 8.91 -7.54 -0.39
C CYS A 92 8.71 -6.78 0.93
N ASN A 93 8.46 -7.53 2.01
CA ASN A 93 7.90 -7.00 3.26
C ASN A 93 8.99 -6.49 4.22
N TYR A 94 9.76 -5.49 3.80
CA TYR A 94 10.86 -4.92 4.58
C TYR A 94 10.49 -3.65 5.37
N GLY A 95 9.21 -3.33 5.51
CA GLY A 95 8.73 -2.16 6.26
C GLY A 95 9.03 -0.83 5.57
N THR A 96 8.94 0.26 6.34
CA THR A 96 9.05 1.63 5.85
C THR A 96 10.51 2.05 5.57
N GLY A 97 11.47 1.26 6.03
CA GLY A 97 12.90 1.55 5.92
C GLY A 97 13.53 1.32 4.54
N ILE A 98 12.78 0.87 3.52
CA ILE A 98 13.34 0.53 2.21
C ILE A 98 14.06 1.72 1.58
N LEU A 99 13.33 2.78 1.22
CA LEU A 99 13.91 3.93 0.54
C LEU A 99 14.79 4.79 1.46
N PRO A 100 14.48 5.02 2.75
CA PRO A 100 15.41 5.70 3.66
C PRO A 100 16.77 4.99 3.79
N SER A 101 16.80 3.64 3.83
CA SER A 101 18.07 2.90 3.90
C SER A 101 18.92 3.03 2.62
N VAL A 102 18.30 3.22 1.45
CA VAL A 102 19.01 3.53 0.19
C VAL A 102 19.76 4.86 0.30
N PHE A 103 19.23 5.83 1.06
CA PHE A 103 19.89 7.10 1.38
C PHE A 103 20.92 7.02 2.53
N GLY A 104 21.11 5.83 3.10
CA GLY A 104 22.08 5.56 4.16
C GLY A 104 21.52 5.63 5.58
N ALA A 105 20.19 5.66 5.77
CA ALA A 105 19.59 5.56 7.09
C ALA A 105 19.80 4.15 7.69
N GLU A 106 20.16 4.10 8.97
CA GLU A 106 20.35 2.83 9.68
C GLU A 106 18.99 2.18 9.95
N LEU A 107 18.83 0.89 9.68
CA LEU A 107 17.62 0.17 10.02
C LEU A 107 17.45 0.07 11.54
N PHE A 108 16.23 0.36 12.00
CA PHE A 108 15.80 0.13 13.36
C PHE A 108 14.86 -1.08 13.39
N VAL A 109 15.41 -2.20 13.88
CA VAL A 109 14.70 -3.47 14.03
C VAL A 109 14.37 -3.66 15.51
N MET A 110 13.10 -3.92 15.81
CA MET A 110 12.65 -4.22 17.16
C MET A 110 12.89 -5.70 17.52
N ASP A 111 12.82 -6.01 18.82
CA ASP A 111 12.96 -7.38 19.34
C ASP A 111 11.95 -8.34 18.68
N GLU A 112 12.37 -9.59 18.43
CA GLU A 112 11.58 -10.59 17.67
C GLU A 112 10.18 -10.82 18.25
N GLU A 113 10.04 -10.73 19.58
CA GLU A 113 8.77 -10.91 20.29
C GLU A 113 7.70 -9.87 19.93
N LEU A 114 8.11 -8.66 19.51
CA LEU A 114 7.19 -7.61 19.08
C LEU A 114 6.65 -7.85 17.67
N ASN A 115 7.37 -8.65 16.86
CA ASN A 115 6.94 -9.12 15.54
C ASN A 115 6.41 -8.00 14.63
N THR A 116 7.09 -6.85 14.61
CA THR A 116 6.70 -5.67 13.85
C THR A 116 7.70 -5.35 12.74
N LEU A 117 7.23 -4.67 11.69
CA LEU A 117 8.07 -4.22 10.59
C LEU A 117 9.11 -3.20 11.06
N PRO A 118 10.32 -3.23 10.48
CA PRO A 118 11.37 -2.29 10.84
C PRO A 118 11.06 -0.90 10.31
N THR A 119 11.71 0.08 10.91
CA THR A 119 11.81 1.45 10.40
C THR A 119 13.29 1.84 10.31
N THR A 120 13.63 3.12 10.27
CA THR A 120 15.01 3.63 10.26
C THR A 120 15.27 4.63 11.36
N ARG A 121 16.55 4.77 11.75
CA ARG A 121 17.03 5.92 12.51
C ARG A 121 17.29 7.09 11.56
N PRO A 122 16.91 8.32 11.95
CA PRO A 122 17.20 9.50 11.16
C PRO A 122 18.72 9.73 11.07
N LEU A 123 19.15 10.43 10.01
CA LEU A 123 20.55 10.78 9.83
C LEU A 123 20.99 11.76 10.91
N ALA A 124 22.13 11.48 11.55
CA ALA A 124 22.66 12.33 12.60
C ALA A 124 23.08 13.71 12.06
N GLY A 125 22.55 14.77 12.68
CA GLY A 125 22.91 16.16 12.41
C GLY A 125 21.83 17.00 11.72
N GLY A 126 20.58 16.54 11.64
CA GLY A 126 19.43 17.35 11.17
C GLY A 126 19.66 18.00 9.81
N ALA A 127 19.39 19.29 9.69
CA ALA A 127 19.59 20.05 8.45
C ALA A 127 21.00 19.92 7.84
N ASP A 128 22.07 19.83 8.65
CA ASP A 128 23.43 19.62 8.12
C ASP A 128 23.61 18.23 7.50
N ALA A 129 22.93 17.21 8.03
CA ALA A 129 22.91 15.89 7.43
C ALA A 129 22.23 15.91 6.05
N MET A 130 21.21 16.74 5.90
CA MET A 130 20.47 16.92 4.66
C MET A 130 21.27 17.67 3.61
N ARG A 131 22.03 18.70 4.00
CA ARG A 131 23.00 19.35 3.11
C ARG A 131 24.04 18.36 2.60
N ARG A 132 24.63 17.55 3.49
CA ARG A 132 25.56 16.48 3.09
C ARG A 132 24.90 15.43 2.19
N LEU A 133 23.61 15.16 2.36
CA LEU A 133 22.85 14.25 1.51
C LEU A 133 22.68 14.84 0.12
N LEU A 134 22.33 16.13 0.00
CA LEU A 134 22.26 16.83 -1.29
C LEU A 134 23.62 16.90 -1.99
N ASP A 135 24.70 17.16 -1.25
CA ASP A 135 26.07 17.18 -1.80
C ASP A 135 26.48 15.82 -2.39
N ARG A 136 25.99 14.72 -1.82
CA ARG A 136 26.18 13.36 -2.38
C ARG A 136 25.34 13.12 -3.64
N GLY A 137 24.16 13.75 -3.74
CA GLY A 137 23.24 13.61 -4.86
C GLY A 137 22.49 12.27 -4.88
N MET A 138 22.11 11.83 -6.09
CA MET A 138 21.32 10.61 -6.30
C MET A 138 22.04 9.37 -5.72
N PRO A 139 21.41 8.62 -4.81
CA PRO A 139 21.99 7.38 -4.30
C PRO A 139 21.98 6.28 -5.37
N ASP A 140 22.82 5.27 -5.18
CA ASP A 140 22.62 3.98 -5.85
C ASP A 140 21.34 3.34 -5.30
N ILE A 141 20.32 3.17 -6.14
CA ILE A 141 19.03 2.58 -5.77
C ILE A 141 19.14 1.14 -5.24
N ARG A 142 20.29 0.47 -5.44
CA ARG A 142 20.58 -0.86 -4.90
C ARG A 142 21.25 -0.84 -3.51
N ALA A 143 21.61 0.33 -2.99
CA ALA A 143 22.14 0.48 -1.62
C ALA A 143 21.10 0.10 -0.55
N GLY A 144 21.55 -0.10 0.69
CA GLY A 144 20.67 -0.45 1.81
C GLY A 144 19.81 -1.69 1.52
N LEU A 145 18.50 -1.58 1.73
CA LEU A 145 17.53 -2.63 1.42
C LEU A 145 17.15 -2.71 -0.07
N GLY A 146 17.65 -1.82 -0.92
CA GLY A 146 17.27 -1.76 -2.33
C GLY A 146 17.58 -3.06 -3.08
N ALA A 147 18.83 -3.54 -3.03
CA ALA A 147 19.22 -4.80 -3.65
C ALA A 147 18.38 -5.99 -3.13
N ARG A 148 18.23 -6.11 -1.80
CA ARG A 148 17.43 -7.18 -1.17
C ARG A 148 15.97 -7.14 -1.61
N THR A 149 15.40 -5.95 -1.78
CA THR A 149 14.03 -5.78 -2.27
C THR A 149 13.87 -6.31 -3.70
N PHE A 150 14.79 -5.95 -4.60
CA PHE A 150 14.79 -6.44 -5.98
C PHE A 150 15.03 -7.96 -6.06
N GLU A 151 15.99 -8.48 -5.31
CA GLU A 151 16.28 -9.92 -5.25
C GLU A 151 15.09 -10.73 -4.70
N MET A 152 14.38 -10.19 -3.72
CA MET A 152 13.18 -10.84 -3.19
C MET A 152 12.05 -10.87 -4.22
N ALA A 153 11.87 -9.82 -5.01
CA ALA A 153 10.90 -9.80 -6.11
C ALA A 153 11.23 -10.86 -7.18
N GLU A 154 12.50 -10.97 -7.55
CA GLU A 154 12.97 -12.04 -8.44
C GLU A 154 12.75 -13.43 -7.82
N ARG A 155 12.97 -13.58 -6.50
CA ARG A 155 12.70 -14.82 -5.78
C ARG A 155 11.23 -15.20 -5.85
N PHE A 156 10.31 -14.27 -5.58
CA PHE A 156 8.87 -14.49 -5.71
C PHE A 156 8.49 -14.95 -7.11
N ARG A 157 8.97 -14.28 -8.16
CA ARG A 157 8.72 -14.70 -9.55
C ARG A 157 9.25 -16.12 -9.81
N ARG A 158 10.47 -16.42 -9.37
CA ARG A 158 11.12 -17.71 -9.59
C ARG A 158 10.37 -18.86 -8.90
N ILE A 159 9.95 -18.68 -7.65
CA ILE A 159 9.28 -19.75 -6.89
C ILE A 159 7.85 -20.01 -7.36
N MET A 160 7.14 -18.96 -7.83
CA MET A 160 5.76 -19.12 -8.30
C MET A 160 5.67 -19.58 -9.75
N ALA A 161 6.71 -19.38 -10.57
CA ALA A 161 6.70 -19.74 -12.00
C ALA A 161 6.28 -21.19 -12.31
N PRO A 162 6.65 -22.23 -11.53
CA PRO A 162 6.20 -23.60 -11.77
C PRO A 162 4.71 -23.87 -11.47
N TYR A 163 3.99 -22.91 -10.87
CA TYR A 163 2.62 -23.06 -10.37
C TYR A 163 1.68 -22.12 -11.15
N PRO A 164 1.02 -22.58 -12.22
CA PRO A 164 0.33 -21.71 -13.16
C PRO A 164 -0.80 -20.87 -12.55
N LYS A 165 -1.61 -21.42 -11.64
CA LYS A 165 -2.69 -20.66 -11.01
C LYS A 165 -2.13 -19.66 -10.00
N THR A 166 -1.13 -20.07 -9.22
CA THR A 166 -0.44 -19.20 -8.26
C THR A 166 0.22 -18.02 -8.99
N SER A 167 0.96 -18.29 -10.07
CA SER A 167 1.58 -17.27 -10.91
C SER A 167 0.58 -16.30 -11.53
N ARG A 168 -0.66 -16.75 -11.82
CA ARG A 168 -1.73 -15.91 -12.37
C ARG A 168 -2.46 -15.08 -11.32
N TYR A 169 -2.78 -15.66 -10.16
CA TYR A 169 -3.71 -15.07 -9.19
C TYR A 169 -3.04 -14.52 -7.92
N VAL A 170 -1.76 -14.79 -7.69
CA VAL A 170 -0.99 -14.18 -6.58
C VAL A 170 -0.17 -13.01 -7.11
N HIS A 171 -0.64 -11.80 -6.83
CA HIS A 171 -0.01 -10.57 -7.29
C HIS A 171 1.23 -10.23 -6.47
N ILE A 172 2.36 -9.95 -7.12
CA ILE A 172 3.50 -9.30 -6.49
C ILE A 172 3.29 -7.81 -6.66
N TYR A 173 3.06 -7.08 -5.57
CA TYR A 173 2.87 -5.63 -5.65
C TYR A 173 4.11 -4.89 -5.18
N HIS A 174 4.18 -3.62 -5.58
CA HIS A 174 5.39 -2.84 -5.36
C HIS A 174 5.71 -2.64 -3.87
N PRO A 175 7.00 -2.51 -3.52
CA PRO A 175 7.44 -2.48 -2.15
C PRO A 175 6.99 -1.21 -1.43
N ASP A 176 7.10 -1.25 -0.11
CA ASP A 176 6.71 -0.17 0.79
C ASP A 176 7.78 0.93 0.83
N VAL A 177 7.89 1.68 -0.26
CA VAL A 177 8.91 2.75 -0.44
C VAL A 177 8.54 4.08 0.20
N GLN A 178 7.35 4.18 0.80
CA GLN A 178 6.80 5.39 1.45
C GLN A 178 6.65 6.60 0.51
N GLY A 179 5.84 7.60 0.89
CA GLY A 179 5.72 8.86 0.14
C GLY A 179 6.99 9.72 0.25
N PRO A 180 7.23 10.68 -0.67
CA PRO A 180 8.40 11.56 -0.60
C PRO A 180 8.55 12.29 0.74
N MET A 181 7.45 12.78 1.32
CA MET A 181 7.49 13.44 2.62
C MET A 181 7.81 12.47 3.77
N ASP A 182 7.25 11.27 3.76
CA ASP A 182 7.53 10.25 4.76
C ASP A 182 9.00 9.79 4.74
N VAL A 183 9.57 9.64 3.55
CA VAL A 183 11.01 9.38 3.43
C VAL A 183 11.83 10.57 3.94
N CYS A 184 11.38 11.80 3.67
CA CYS A 184 12.01 13.01 4.21
C CYS A 184 11.99 13.00 5.74
N GLU A 185 10.84 12.74 6.36
CA GLU A 185 10.69 12.61 7.81
C GLU A 185 11.58 11.51 8.39
N LEU A 186 11.60 10.32 7.78
CA LEU A 186 12.42 9.20 8.24
C LEU A 186 13.93 9.49 8.16
N LEU A 187 14.37 10.30 7.20
CA LEU A 187 15.77 10.73 7.06
C LEU A 187 16.13 11.88 8.02
N TRP A 188 15.21 12.81 8.21
CA TRP A 188 15.44 14.05 8.96
C TRP A 188 15.18 13.89 10.46
N GLY A 189 14.23 13.03 10.82
CA GLY A 189 13.63 12.90 12.13
C GLY A 189 12.63 14.03 12.43
N SER A 190 12.12 14.04 13.66
CA SER A 190 11.09 14.99 14.10
C SER A 190 11.50 16.47 14.05
N GLY A 191 12.79 16.77 13.88
CA GLY A 191 13.25 18.14 13.63
C GLY A 191 12.67 18.76 12.35
N LEU A 192 12.26 17.92 11.38
CA LEU A 192 11.64 18.36 10.12
C LEU A 192 10.46 19.31 10.33
N PHE A 193 9.62 19.06 11.35
CA PHE A 193 8.40 19.84 11.56
C PHE A 193 8.67 21.30 11.97
N ILE A 194 9.88 21.60 12.43
CA ILE A 194 10.35 22.97 12.67
C ILE A 194 11.15 23.45 11.45
N ASP A 195 12.05 22.62 10.95
CA ASP A 195 12.97 22.96 9.85
C ASP A 195 12.26 23.26 8.53
N VAL A 196 11.03 22.79 8.33
CA VAL A 196 10.19 23.16 7.17
C VAL A 196 9.89 24.65 7.12
N ALA A 197 9.77 25.30 8.28
CA ALA A 197 9.53 26.74 8.38
C ALA A 197 10.85 27.54 8.31
N ASP A 198 11.91 27.04 8.94
CA ASP A 198 13.20 27.73 9.03
C ASP A 198 14.05 27.58 7.76
N TYR A 199 13.95 26.43 7.08
CA TYR A 199 14.75 26.08 5.92
C TYR A 199 13.89 25.53 4.74
N PRO A 200 12.84 26.26 4.29
CA PRO A 200 11.89 25.75 3.30
C PRO A 200 12.56 25.38 1.97
N ALA A 201 13.58 26.13 1.54
CA ALA A 201 14.34 25.82 0.32
C ALA A 201 15.11 24.50 0.45
N LEU A 202 15.75 24.24 1.60
CA LEU A 202 16.49 23.01 1.84
C LEU A 202 15.55 21.80 1.84
N VAL A 203 14.39 21.91 2.51
CA VAL A 203 13.39 20.83 2.53
C VAL A 203 12.91 20.52 1.11
N LYS A 204 12.64 21.55 0.29
CA LYS A 204 12.24 21.37 -1.11
C LYS A 204 13.31 20.70 -1.97
N ASP A 205 14.58 21.05 -1.78
CA ASP A 205 15.70 20.43 -2.50
C ASP A 205 15.85 18.95 -2.11
N VAL A 206 15.66 18.61 -0.83
CA VAL A 206 15.67 17.21 -0.35
C VAL A 206 14.50 16.43 -0.92
N LEU A 207 13.29 16.98 -0.90
CA LEU A 207 12.10 16.36 -1.48
C LEU A 207 12.25 16.14 -2.99
N GLU A 208 12.91 17.06 -3.70
CA GLU A 208 13.23 16.91 -5.13
C GLU A 208 14.09 15.66 -5.35
N LEU A 209 15.17 15.51 -4.58
CA LEU A 209 16.07 14.38 -4.66
C LEU A 209 15.39 13.06 -4.29
N ILE A 210 14.60 13.04 -3.21
CA ILE A 210 13.84 11.86 -2.78
C ILE A 210 12.84 11.44 -3.85
N THR A 211 12.11 12.39 -4.44
CA THR A 211 11.12 12.11 -5.49
C THR A 211 11.79 11.51 -6.72
N ALA A 212 12.95 12.04 -7.11
CA ALA A 212 13.73 11.48 -8.21
C ALA A 212 14.21 10.05 -7.91
N ALA A 213 14.68 9.79 -6.68
CA ALA A 213 15.12 8.46 -6.25
C ALA A 213 13.95 7.47 -6.18
N TYR A 214 12.79 7.88 -5.68
CA TYR A 214 11.55 7.08 -5.69
C TYR A 214 11.23 6.63 -7.11
N ILE A 215 11.20 7.57 -8.07
CA ILE A 215 10.86 7.27 -9.47
C ILE A 215 11.91 6.33 -10.08
N ALA A 216 13.20 6.54 -9.81
CA ALA A 216 14.27 5.67 -10.28
C ALA A 216 14.14 4.25 -9.72
N PHE A 217 13.89 4.12 -8.41
CA PHE A 217 13.68 2.85 -7.73
C PHE A 217 12.50 2.09 -8.32
N MET A 218 11.37 2.76 -8.50
CA MET A 218 10.15 2.16 -9.02
C MET A 218 10.24 1.79 -10.50
N ARG A 219 11.04 2.52 -11.30
CA ARG A 219 11.36 2.11 -12.68
C ARG A 219 12.25 0.87 -12.73
N GLU A 220 13.16 0.71 -11.77
CA GLU A 220 13.94 -0.53 -11.65
C GLU A 220 13.07 -1.70 -11.20
N TRP A 221 12.16 -1.46 -10.25
CA TRP A 221 11.13 -2.42 -9.85
C TRP A 221 10.29 -2.90 -11.04
N GLU A 222 9.80 -2.00 -11.90
CA GLU A 222 8.96 -2.34 -13.06
C GLU A 222 9.66 -3.29 -14.05
N LYS A 223 11.00 -3.28 -14.11
CA LYS A 223 11.75 -4.25 -14.95
C LYS A 223 11.64 -5.68 -14.41
N ILE A 224 11.47 -5.82 -13.10
CA ILE A 224 11.38 -7.11 -12.41
C ILE A 224 9.92 -7.55 -12.30
N VAL A 225 9.03 -6.65 -11.90
CA VAL A 225 7.59 -6.91 -11.78
C VAL A 225 6.86 -5.84 -12.59
N PRO A 226 6.61 -6.09 -13.89
CA PRO A 226 5.95 -5.12 -14.76
C PRO A 226 4.55 -4.76 -14.28
N PHE A 227 4.21 -3.48 -14.41
CA PHE A 227 2.83 -3.04 -14.21
C PHE A 227 1.98 -3.42 -15.42
N GLU A 228 1.01 -4.31 -15.20
CA GLU A 228 0.10 -4.78 -16.25
C GLU A 228 -1.21 -3.98 -16.24
N GLY A 229 -1.64 -3.52 -17.42
CA GLY A 229 -2.93 -2.82 -17.58
C GLY A 229 -3.01 -1.48 -16.85
N ASP A 230 -4.23 -1.17 -16.39
CA ASP A 230 -4.66 0.12 -15.84
C ASP A 230 -5.03 0.07 -14.34
N ALA A 231 -4.82 -1.08 -13.69
CA ALA A 231 -5.04 -1.28 -12.26
C ALA A 231 -3.94 -2.15 -11.64
N THR A 232 -3.73 -1.99 -10.34
CA THR A 232 -2.80 -2.79 -9.53
C THR A 232 -3.50 -3.25 -8.26
N VAL A 233 -2.89 -4.21 -7.57
CA VAL A 233 -3.36 -4.76 -6.31
C VAL A 233 -2.41 -4.36 -5.20
N HIS A 234 -2.92 -3.80 -4.11
CA HIS A 234 -2.16 -3.51 -2.89
C HIS A 234 -2.94 -3.98 -1.67
N TRP A 235 -2.28 -4.74 -0.79
CA TRP A 235 -2.93 -5.36 0.38
C TRP A 235 -4.21 -6.13 0.03
N GLY A 236 -4.20 -6.78 -1.15
CA GLY A 236 -5.34 -7.51 -1.70
C GLY A 236 -6.51 -6.65 -2.21
N MET A 237 -6.34 -5.33 -2.29
CA MET A 237 -7.33 -4.40 -2.84
C MET A 237 -6.91 -3.95 -4.23
N MET A 238 -7.81 -4.04 -5.21
CA MET A 238 -7.56 -3.47 -6.53
C MET A 238 -7.85 -1.96 -6.53
N HIS A 239 -6.96 -1.19 -7.17
CA HIS A 239 -7.21 0.21 -7.48
C HIS A 239 -6.67 0.57 -8.87
N ARG A 240 -7.23 1.62 -9.47
CA ARG A 240 -6.75 2.17 -10.75
C ARG A 240 -5.39 2.84 -10.56
N GLY A 241 -4.57 2.82 -11.61
CA GLY A 241 -3.20 3.33 -11.59
C GLY A 241 -2.20 2.27 -11.13
N ARG A 242 -0.95 2.67 -10.85
CA ARG A 242 0.15 1.73 -10.61
C ARG A 242 0.85 1.88 -9.27
N VAL A 243 0.63 2.99 -8.57
CA VAL A 243 1.27 3.24 -7.27
C VAL A 243 0.27 3.38 -6.14
N MET A 244 0.67 2.91 -4.96
CA MET A 244 0.10 3.29 -3.68
C MET A 244 1.10 4.23 -3.01
N LEU A 245 0.79 5.51 -2.91
CA LEU A 245 1.55 6.45 -2.08
C LEU A 245 1.16 6.27 -0.61
N ARG A 246 2.08 6.54 0.31
CA ARG A 246 1.84 6.45 1.76
C ARG A 246 2.26 7.79 2.33
N ASP A 247 1.28 8.57 2.76
CA ASP A 247 1.43 9.95 3.18
C ASP A 247 1.08 10.07 4.67
N ASP A 248 1.72 9.27 5.52
CA ASP A 248 1.41 9.21 6.94
C ASP A 248 1.89 10.48 7.67
N SER A 249 2.98 11.06 7.20
CA SER A 249 3.56 12.31 7.71
C SER A 249 2.67 13.51 7.44
N ALA A 250 1.82 13.45 6.41
CA ALA A 250 0.97 14.57 5.97
C ALA A 250 0.02 15.06 7.08
N MET A 251 -0.39 14.19 8.01
CA MET A 251 -1.22 14.55 9.17
C MET A 251 -0.63 15.68 10.03
N ASN A 252 0.71 15.84 10.01
CA ASN A 252 1.42 16.82 10.82
C ASN A 252 1.55 18.20 10.13
N PHE A 253 1.07 18.35 8.90
CA PHE A 253 1.20 19.58 8.12
C PHE A 253 -0.14 20.30 7.94
N SER A 254 -0.11 21.64 7.93
CA SER A 254 -1.29 22.44 7.58
C SER A 254 -1.68 22.23 6.11
N PRO A 255 -2.90 22.60 5.68
CA PRO A 255 -3.28 22.53 4.27
C PRO A 255 -2.34 23.33 3.36
N GLU A 256 -1.87 24.49 3.81
CA GLU A 256 -0.90 25.33 3.08
C GLU A 256 0.42 24.58 2.91
N MET A 257 0.93 23.98 3.98
CA MET A 257 2.16 23.21 3.95
C MET A 257 2.02 21.93 3.10
N TYR A 258 0.87 21.26 3.14
CA TYR A 258 0.59 20.11 2.28
C TYR A 258 0.70 20.49 0.80
N ARG A 259 0.03 21.59 0.39
CA ARG A 259 0.09 22.10 -0.99
C ARG A 259 1.50 22.50 -1.42
N GLU A 260 2.33 22.97 -0.50
CA GLU A 260 3.67 23.46 -0.80
C GLU A 260 4.76 22.37 -0.79
N PHE A 261 4.70 21.45 0.17
CA PHE A 261 5.79 20.51 0.47
C PHE A 261 5.46 19.04 0.20
N ILE A 262 4.20 18.70 -0.07
CA ILE A 262 3.78 17.29 -0.20
C ILE A 262 3.17 17.07 -1.58
N GLN A 263 2.04 17.72 -1.84
CA GLN A 263 1.25 17.56 -3.06
C GLN A 263 2.06 17.64 -4.38
N PRO A 264 3.01 18.59 -4.56
CA PRO A 264 3.74 18.70 -5.82
C PRO A 264 4.64 17.48 -6.11
N TYR A 265 5.15 16.84 -5.07
CA TYR A 265 6.06 15.70 -5.17
C TYR A 265 5.27 14.41 -5.39
N ASP A 266 4.17 14.23 -4.66
CA ASP A 266 3.21 13.13 -4.89
C ASP A 266 2.66 13.17 -6.31
N GLN A 267 2.29 14.35 -6.79
CA GLN A 267 1.78 14.55 -8.15
C GLN A 267 2.78 14.07 -9.20
N ARG A 268 4.08 14.29 -9.00
CA ARG A 268 5.12 13.83 -9.93
C ARG A 268 5.26 12.31 -9.92
N VAL A 269 5.14 11.68 -8.75
CA VAL A 269 5.12 10.22 -8.66
C VAL A 269 3.89 9.65 -9.35
N LEU A 270 2.70 10.21 -9.09
CA LEU A 270 1.45 9.82 -9.75
C LEU A 270 1.56 9.98 -11.27
N ASP A 271 2.04 11.12 -11.76
CA ASP A 271 2.21 11.37 -13.20
C ASP A 271 3.21 10.39 -13.84
N ALA A 272 4.28 10.01 -13.13
CA ALA A 272 5.27 9.04 -13.60
C ALA A 272 4.73 7.61 -13.76
N PHE A 273 3.66 7.25 -13.02
CA PHE A 273 3.14 5.89 -12.94
C PHE A 273 1.63 5.78 -13.24
N MET A 274 1.10 6.68 -14.08
CA MET A 274 -0.32 6.66 -14.51
C MET A 274 -1.34 6.73 -13.36
N GLY A 275 -0.98 7.44 -12.30
CA GLY A 275 -1.81 7.62 -11.11
C GLY A 275 -1.80 6.42 -10.17
N GLY A 276 -2.76 6.39 -9.25
CA GLY A 276 -2.76 5.41 -8.18
C GLY A 276 -3.76 5.68 -7.07
N ALA A 277 -3.45 5.10 -5.92
CA ALA A 277 -4.13 5.34 -4.66
C ALA A 277 -3.18 6.02 -3.65
N ILE A 278 -3.76 6.70 -2.67
CA ILE A 278 -3.00 7.30 -1.58
C ILE A 278 -3.49 6.70 -0.25
N HIS A 279 -2.54 6.25 0.55
CA HIS A 279 -2.77 5.81 1.92
C HIS A 279 -2.39 6.92 2.89
N PHE A 280 -3.18 7.09 3.96
CA PHE A 280 -2.76 7.87 5.11
C PHE A 280 -3.31 7.31 6.42
N CYS A 281 -2.51 7.42 7.46
CA CYS A 281 -2.89 7.21 8.85
C CYS A 281 -3.28 8.54 9.54
N GLY A 282 -3.97 8.40 10.66
CA GLY A 282 -4.35 9.51 11.53
C GLY A 282 -5.46 10.38 10.96
N ARG A 283 -5.29 11.69 11.17
CA ARG A 283 -6.26 12.72 10.79
C ARG A 283 -5.81 13.40 9.49
N GLY A 284 -6.63 13.32 8.46
CA GLY A 284 -6.40 13.93 7.15
C GLY A 284 -7.57 14.72 6.57
N ASP A 285 -8.69 14.89 7.31
CA ASP A 285 -9.84 15.69 6.87
C ASP A 285 -9.48 17.14 6.52
N HIS A 286 -8.40 17.68 7.09
CA HIS A 286 -7.95 19.04 6.82
C HIS A 286 -7.28 19.23 5.46
N TYR A 287 -6.64 18.20 4.89
CA TYR A 287 -5.99 18.26 3.55
C TYR A 287 -6.63 17.35 2.50
N ILE A 288 -7.66 16.56 2.84
CA ILE A 288 -8.28 15.60 1.92
C ILE A 288 -8.74 16.24 0.60
N ALA A 289 -9.21 17.50 0.65
CA ALA A 289 -9.63 18.24 -0.54
C ALA A 289 -8.47 18.48 -1.50
N ASP A 290 -7.32 18.90 -0.97
CA ASP A 290 -6.08 19.12 -1.73
C ASP A 290 -5.56 17.79 -2.27
N MET A 291 -5.43 16.76 -1.41
CA MET A 291 -5.00 15.42 -1.81
C MET A 291 -5.84 14.85 -2.97
N CYS A 292 -7.17 14.94 -2.85
CA CYS A 292 -8.10 14.47 -3.88
C CYS A 292 -8.22 15.41 -5.09
N SER A 293 -7.62 16.60 -5.06
CA SER A 293 -7.52 17.48 -6.23
C SER A 293 -6.37 17.09 -7.17
N SER A 294 -5.43 16.27 -6.69
CA SER A 294 -4.30 15.76 -7.47
C SER A 294 -4.78 14.88 -8.63
N ARG A 295 -4.16 15.07 -9.80
CA ARG A 295 -4.47 14.28 -10.99
C ARG A 295 -4.01 12.85 -10.79
N GLY A 296 -4.83 11.90 -11.23
CA GLY A 296 -4.50 10.48 -11.14
C GLY A 296 -4.68 9.87 -9.75
N VAL A 297 -5.28 10.57 -8.80
CA VAL A 297 -5.76 9.96 -7.54
C VAL A 297 -7.11 9.32 -7.82
N TYR A 298 -7.18 7.99 -7.68
CA TYR A 298 -8.39 7.21 -7.95
C TYR A 298 -8.99 6.56 -6.71
N ALA A 299 -8.17 6.36 -5.67
CA ALA A 299 -8.61 5.77 -4.43
C ALA A 299 -7.83 6.32 -3.23
N ILE A 300 -8.46 6.28 -2.07
CA ILE A 300 -7.90 6.62 -0.77
C ILE A 300 -8.03 5.40 0.14
N ALA A 301 -6.94 5.04 0.82
CA ALA A 301 -6.90 4.02 1.86
C ALA A 301 -6.63 4.70 3.21
N MET A 302 -7.65 4.93 4.03
CA MET A 302 -7.49 5.60 5.32
C MET A 302 -7.67 4.64 6.50
N SER A 303 -6.82 4.77 7.52
CA SER A 303 -6.78 3.82 8.64
C SER A 303 -7.69 4.18 9.83
N GLN A 304 -7.91 5.46 10.14
CA GLN A 304 -8.61 5.90 11.36
C GLN A 304 -9.75 6.89 11.08
N PRO A 305 -10.89 6.46 10.50
CA PRO A 305 -12.03 7.34 10.23
C PRO A 305 -12.56 8.06 11.49
N HIS A 306 -12.49 7.43 12.66
CA HIS A 306 -12.94 8.01 13.93
C HIS A 306 -12.15 9.26 14.38
N LEU A 307 -10.99 9.54 13.78
CA LEU A 307 -10.19 10.75 14.03
C LEU A 307 -10.50 11.90 13.05
N ASN A 308 -11.40 11.68 12.09
CA ASN A 308 -11.65 12.56 10.97
C ASN A 308 -13.08 13.11 10.97
N ASP A 309 -13.26 14.29 10.41
CA ASP A 309 -14.58 14.74 9.95
C ASP A 309 -14.94 13.94 8.70
N MET A 310 -15.75 12.89 8.90
CA MET A 310 -16.10 11.96 7.84
C MET A 310 -16.98 12.58 6.76
N ASP A 311 -17.78 13.60 7.06
CA ASP A 311 -18.57 14.29 6.03
C ASP A 311 -17.65 15.00 5.05
N ARG A 312 -16.58 15.64 5.55
CA ARG A 312 -15.53 16.22 4.70
C ARG A 312 -14.80 15.16 3.89
N ILE A 313 -14.47 14.01 4.48
CA ILE A 313 -13.85 12.89 3.75
C ILE A 313 -14.73 12.46 2.59
N TYR A 314 -15.99 12.14 2.85
CA TYR A 314 -16.92 11.64 1.82
C TYR A 314 -17.16 12.65 0.69
N THR A 315 -17.36 13.93 1.02
CA THR A 315 -17.53 14.99 0.01
C THR A 315 -16.31 15.17 -0.88
N ASN A 316 -15.11 14.94 -0.34
CA ASN A 316 -13.88 15.06 -1.12
C ASN A 316 -13.43 13.75 -1.78
N THR A 317 -14.09 12.63 -1.49
CA THR A 317 -13.75 11.31 -2.04
C THR A 317 -14.91 10.73 -2.86
N ILE A 318 -15.82 10.00 -2.22
CA ILE A 318 -16.85 9.20 -2.88
C ILE A 318 -17.82 10.05 -3.73
N GLU A 319 -18.14 11.27 -3.31
CA GLU A 319 -18.99 12.19 -4.08
C GLU A 319 -18.30 12.73 -5.34
N ARG A 320 -16.97 12.59 -5.40
CA ARG A 320 -16.13 12.93 -6.56
C ARG A 320 -15.72 11.69 -7.36
N GLY A 321 -16.29 10.53 -7.04
CA GLY A 321 -16.00 9.24 -7.68
C GLY A 321 -14.69 8.59 -7.25
N ILE A 322 -13.96 9.17 -6.29
CA ILE A 322 -12.72 8.61 -5.72
C ILE A 322 -13.09 7.54 -4.71
N LYS A 323 -12.49 6.35 -4.83
CA LYS A 323 -12.83 5.19 -4.01
C LYS A 323 -12.28 5.32 -2.60
N LEU A 324 -13.04 4.88 -1.60
CA LEU A 324 -12.48 4.56 -0.28
C LEU A 324 -12.25 3.04 -0.24
N ILE A 325 -11.00 2.62 -0.10
CA ILE A 325 -10.63 1.19 -0.10
C ILE A 325 -10.05 0.75 1.24
N GLY A 326 -10.41 -0.45 1.67
CA GLY A 326 -9.96 -1.00 2.94
C GLY A 326 -10.63 -0.30 4.12
N PHE A 327 -11.85 0.20 3.87
CA PHE A 327 -12.55 1.06 4.78
C PHE A 327 -13.10 0.25 5.96
N PRO A 328 -12.93 0.73 7.22
CA PRO A 328 -13.41 0.00 8.39
C PRO A 328 -14.92 -0.25 8.35
N SER A 329 -15.30 -1.51 8.53
CA SER A 329 -16.68 -1.98 8.43
C SER A 329 -17.63 -1.31 9.42
N ASP A 330 -17.17 -1.08 10.65
CA ASP A 330 -17.97 -0.42 11.69
C ASP A 330 -18.33 1.02 11.30
N GLU A 331 -17.42 1.71 10.62
CA GLU A 331 -17.67 3.06 10.13
C GLU A 331 -18.64 3.06 8.95
N ALA A 332 -18.49 2.14 8.00
CA ALA A 332 -19.46 1.99 6.91
C ALA A 332 -20.88 1.70 7.46
N ARG A 333 -21.02 0.85 8.49
CA ARG A 333 -22.30 0.61 9.16
C ARG A 333 -22.84 1.87 9.82
N ARG A 334 -21.99 2.60 10.56
CA ARG A 334 -22.38 3.87 11.20
C ARG A 334 -22.91 4.87 10.18
N ALA A 335 -22.20 5.05 9.07
CA ALA A 335 -22.58 5.96 8.00
C ALA A 335 -23.96 5.56 7.42
N LEU A 336 -24.14 4.30 7.02
CA LEU A 336 -25.41 3.81 6.48
C LEU A 336 -26.57 3.93 7.49
N ALA A 337 -26.33 3.62 8.76
CA ALA A 337 -27.33 3.76 9.83
C ALA A 337 -27.73 5.21 10.08
N SER A 338 -26.85 6.17 9.78
CA SER A 338 -27.15 7.61 9.84
C SER A 338 -27.87 8.15 8.59
N GLY A 339 -28.14 7.29 7.59
CA GLY A 339 -28.75 7.69 6.32
C GLY A 339 -27.75 8.25 5.29
N ARG A 340 -26.44 8.13 5.54
CA ARG A 340 -25.42 8.52 4.55
C ARG A 340 -25.37 7.49 3.42
N ASP A 341 -25.56 7.95 2.20
CA ASP A 341 -25.33 7.13 1.01
C ASP A 341 -23.83 7.03 0.72
N LEU A 342 -23.33 5.81 0.58
CA LEU A 342 -21.93 5.50 0.27
C LEU A 342 -21.68 5.34 -1.24
N LEU A 343 -22.74 5.47 -2.05
CA LEU A 343 -22.72 5.66 -3.49
C LEU A 343 -22.02 4.53 -4.27
N GLY A 344 -21.81 3.36 -3.68
CA GLY A 344 -21.08 2.26 -4.32
C GLY A 344 -19.59 2.57 -4.59
N HIS A 345 -19.00 3.49 -3.81
CA HIS A 345 -17.60 3.91 -3.90
C HIS A 345 -16.76 3.50 -2.68
N VAL A 346 -17.31 2.73 -1.75
CA VAL A 346 -16.63 2.25 -0.54
C VAL A 346 -16.40 0.73 -0.61
N HIS A 347 -15.16 0.29 -0.39
CA HIS A 347 -14.80 -1.12 -0.21
C HIS A 347 -14.56 -1.45 1.27
N CYS A 348 -15.19 -2.52 1.75
CA CYS A 348 -14.97 -3.11 3.08
C CYS A 348 -14.62 -4.61 2.97
N ALA A 349 -13.70 -5.08 3.80
CA ALA A 349 -13.28 -6.49 3.81
C ALA A 349 -14.23 -7.43 4.59
N ASP A 350 -15.27 -6.90 5.25
CA ASP A 350 -16.24 -7.69 6.00
C ASP A 350 -17.30 -8.31 5.06
N PRO A 351 -17.32 -9.64 4.89
CA PRO A 351 -18.21 -10.31 3.95
C PRO A 351 -19.69 -10.21 4.36
N SER A 352 -20.01 -9.84 5.61
CA SER A 352 -21.40 -9.73 6.06
C SER A 352 -22.16 -8.54 5.46
N PHE A 353 -21.48 -7.61 4.78
CA PHE A 353 -22.13 -6.59 3.94
C PHE A 353 -22.80 -7.18 2.69
N ARG A 354 -22.30 -8.33 2.21
CA ARG A 354 -22.83 -8.98 1.01
C ARG A 354 -24.30 -9.36 1.23
N HIS A 355 -25.17 -8.97 0.30
CA HIS A 355 -26.62 -9.24 0.34
C HIS A 355 -27.42 -8.54 1.46
N GLN A 356 -26.83 -7.61 2.23
CA GLN A 356 -27.63 -6.78 3.17
C GLN A 356 -28.57 -5.82 2.45
N PHE A 357 -28.17 -5.35 1.25
CA PHE A 357 -28.89 -4.32 0.50
C PHE A 357 -29.41 -4.81 -0.86
N ALA A 358 -29.31 -6.12 -1.13
CA ALA A 358 -29.91 -6.72 -2.30
C ALA A 358 -31.41 -6.38 -2.31
N ARG A 359 -31.85 -5.59 -3.31
CA ARG A 359 -33.28 -5.31 -3.50
C ARG A 359 -34.01 -6.65 -3.53
N LYS A 360 -34.99 -6.84 -2.64
CA LYS A 360 -35.93 -7.95 -2.78
C LYS A 360 -36.47 -7.89 -4.21
N PRO A 361 -36.46 -8.99 -4.98
CA PRO A 361 -37.12 -9.01 -6.27
C PRO A 361 -38.58 -8.58 -6.06
N ALA A 362 -39.05 -7.68 -6.94
CA ALA A 362 -40.39 -7.12 -6.90
C ALA A 362 -41.46 -8.18 -7.14
#